data_AF-A0A7V3WP69-F1
#
_entry.id   AF-A0A7V3WP69-F1
#
_cell.length_a   1.000
_cell.length_b   1.000
_cell.length_c   1.000
_cell.angle_alpha   90.00
_cell.angle_beta   90.00
_cell.angle_gamma   90.00
#
_symmetry.space_group_name_H-M   'P 1'
#
loop_
_entity.id
_entity.type
_entity.pdbx_description
1 polymer ?
#
loop_
_entity_poly.entity_id
_entity_poly.type
_entity_poly.pdbx_seq_one_letter_code
_entity_poly.pdbx_strand_id
1 'polypeptide(L)'
;MPRSKAFNPEVDRLLGTMPDSELAKRLGCSRQLVTLRRHQLGIRSFYPHRRPWTRAEEELLGTMPDRRLARKINRSVESVAARRAAKGIPIFDPKKHHWTPEDDKLLGQRPDEQVAMLLGVSKYAVIHRRCRLGIRAFGGRTYERQRPWTPQEEALLGTATDVELAVRLGRTVANVRHRRQRLGIPAYGHHWTPKEDALLGKMPDAKVARRLGCTVKAVARRRERLGIPAFRPAEGKSPGSPP
;
A
#
# COMPACT_ATOMS: atom_id res chain seq x y z
N MET A 1 18.06 44.05 -62.06
CA MET A 1 18.05 42.60 -61.76
C MET A 1 19.04 42.33 -60.63
N PRO A 2 18.62 42.07 -59.37
CA PRO A 2 19.56 41.92 -58.28
C PRO A 2 20.24 40.54 -58.33
N ARG A 3 21.57 40.58 -58.17
CA ARG A 3 22.54 39.48 -58.27
C ARG A 3 22.12 38.28 -57.41
N SER A 4 22.04 37.11 -58.04
CA SER A 4 22.08 35.80 -57.38
C SER A 4 23.33 35.77 -56.49
N LYS A 5 23.15 35.82 -55.17
CA LYS A 5 24.23 35.51 -54.22
C LYS A 5 24.43 34.00 -54.32
N ALA A 6 25.51 33.60 -54.99
CA ALA A 6 25.84 32.21 -55.23
C ALA A 6 25.99 31.47 -53.89
N PHE A 7 25.20 30.42 -53.70
CA PHE A 7 25.49 29.43 -52.68
C PHE A 7 26.90 28.87 -52.94
N ASN A 8 27.79 29.04 -51.97
CA ASN A 8 29.13 28.50 -51.99
C ASN A 8 29.24 27.37 -50.95
N PRO A 9 30.31 26.55 -50.99
CA PRO A 9 30.49 25.45 -50.06
C PRO A 9 30.49 25.86 -48.57
N GLU A 10 30.86 27.10 -48.24
CA GLU A 10 30.84 27.62 -46.87
C GLU A 10 29.41 27.91 -46.37
N VAL A 11 28.57 28.48 -47.23
CA VAL A 11 27.14 28.71 -46.95
C VAL A 11 26.37 27.40 -46.90
N ASP A 12 26.71 26.43 -47.75
CA ASP A 12 26.09 25.11 -47.74
C ASP A 12 26.37 24.37 -46.41
N ARG A 13 27.52 24.58 -45.75
CA ARG A 13 27.81 24.06 -44.40
C ARG A 13 26.93 24.67 -43.30
N LEU A 14 26.36 25.85 -43.53
CA LEU A 14 25.47 26.50 -42.56
C LEU A 14 24.03 26.00 -42.65
N LEU A 15 23.64 25.34 -43.74
CA LEU A 15 22.30 24.76 -43.91
C LEU A 15 22.06 23.69 -42.85
N GLY A 16 20.93 23.78 -42.12
CA GLY A 16 20.58 22.82 -41.07
C GLY A 16 21.25 23.07 -39.71
N THR A 17 22.09 24.09 -39.55
CA THR A 17 22.72 24.48 -38.26
C THR A 17 21.94 25.54 -37.49
N MET A 18 21.09 26.29 -38.18
CA MET A 18 20.22 27.34 -37.63
C MET A 18 18.91 27.38 -38.44
N PRO A 19 17.85 28.04 -37.96
CA PRO A 19 16.60 28.14 -38.69
C PRO A 19 16.79 28.76 -40.07
N ASP A 20 16.15 28.20 -41.11
CA ASP A 20 16.24 28.69 -42.49
C ASP A 20 15.89 30.20 -42.60
N SER A 21 15.04 30.72 -41.69
CA SER A 21 14.69 32.14 -41.62
C SER A 21 15.83 33.04 -41.13
N GLU A 22 16.67 32.54 -40.22
CA GLU A 22 17.81 33.28 -39.69
C GLU A 22 18.97 33.26 -40.68
N LEU A 23 19.22 32.11 -41.31
CA LEU A 23 20.20 31.99 -42.38
C LEU A 23 19.83 32.87 -43.59
N ALA A 24 18.54 32.93 -43.95
CA ALA A 24 18.06 33.82 -45.00
C ALA A 24 18.31 35.30 -44.71
N LYS A 25 18.12 35.75 -43.46
CA LYS A 25 18.44 37.13 -43.04
C LYS A 25 19.94 37.43 -43.13
N ARG A 26 20.80 36.50 -42.67
CA ARG A 26 22.26 36.65 -42.72
C ARG A 26 22.80 36.72 -44.15
N LEU A 27 22.20 35.94 -45.06
CA LEU A 27 22.58 35.93 -46.47
C LEU A 27 21.91 37.05 -47.27
N GLY A 28 20.89 37.71 -46.70
CA GLY A 28 20.08 38.71 -47.40
C GLY A 28 19.33 38.10 -48.60
N CYS A 29 18.78 36.90 -48.45
CA CYS A 29 18.07 36.18 -49.50
C CYS A 29 16.70 35.67 -49.02
N SER A 30 15.90 35.12 -49.94
CA SER A 30 14.59 34.56 -49.59
C SER A 30 14.74 33.27 -48.79
N ARG A 31 13.90 33.11 -47.75
CA ARG A 31 13.77 31.87 -46.98
C ARG A 31 13.51 30.65 -47.87
N GLN A 32 12.71 30.82 -48.92
CA GLN A 32 12.38 29.74 -49.85
C GLN A 32 13.61 29.23 -50.61
N LEU A 33 14.57 30.12 -50.91
CA LEU A 33 15.80 29.79 -51.61
C LEU A 33 16.76 28.97 -50.72
N VAL A 34 16.84 29.30 -49.42
CA VAL A 34 17.55 28.50 -48.40
C VAL A 34 16.89 27.13 -48.20
N THR A 35 15.57 27.09 -48.09
CA THR A 35 14.81 25.83 -47.96
C THR A 35 15.00 24.93 -49.18
N LEU A 36 14.92 25.48 -50.41
CA LEU A 36 15.13 24.72 -51.64
C LEU A 36 16.54 24.15 -51.72
N ARG A 37 17.56 24.96 -51.42
CA ARG A 37 18.97 24.52 -51.39
C ARG A 37 19.19 23.42 -50.35
N ARG A 38 18.61 23.57 -49.16
CA ARG A 38 18.65 22.56 -48.09
C ARG A 38 18.04 21.22 -48.56
N HIS A 39 16.91 21.26 -49.25
CA HIS A 39 16.26 20.07 -49.81
C HIS A 39 17.08 19.42 -50.94
N GLN A 40 17.70 20.21 -51.83
CA GLN A 40 18.57 19.69 -52.90
C GLN A 40 19.79 18.94 -52.34
N LEU A 41 20.34 19.38 -51.21
CA LEU A 41 21.45 18.73 -50.52
C LEU A 41 21.00 17.63 -49.55
N GLY A 42 19.71 17.32 -49.48
CA GLY A 42 19.16 16.29 -48.58
C GLY A 42 19.29 16.63 -47.09
N ILE A 43 19.59 17.88 -46.74
CA ILE A 43 19.82 18.31 -45.37
C ILE A 43 18.48 18.49 -44.66
N ARG A 44 18.34 17.95 -43.44
CA ARG A 44 17.11 18.10 -42.64
C ARG A 44 17.01 19.52 -42.08
N SER A 45 15.78 20.03 -41.96
CA SER A 45 15.52 21.34 -41.36
C SER A 45 16.04 21.40 -39.92
N PHE A 46 16.61 22.53 -39.53
CA PHE A 46 17.01 22.78 -38.15
C PHE A 46 15.75 22.95 -37.29
N TYR A 47 15.51 22.00 -36.39
CA TYR A 47 14.45 22.08 -35.39
C TYR A 47 15.08 22.39 -34.01
N PRO A 48 14.93 23.62 -33.48
CA PRO A 48 15.37 23.98 -32.14
C PRO A 48 14.84 23.03 -31.05
N HIS A 49 13.68 22.41 -31.31
CA HIS A 49 13.01 21.48 -30.40
C HIS A 49 13.60 20.06 -30.39
N ARG A 50 14.62 19.76 -31.20
CA ARG A 50 15.43 18.51 -31.10
C ARG A 50 16.76 18.74 -30.38
N ARG A 51 16.79 19.61 -29.37
CA ARG A 51 17.92 19.71 -28.45
C ARG A 51 18.17 18.34 -27.79
N PRO A 52 19.35 17.70 -28.01
CA PRO A 52 19.65 16.40 -27.41
C PRO A 52 19.59 16.48 -25.88
N TRP A 53 19.13 15.41 -25.23
CA TRP A 53 19.13 15.32 -23.77
C TRP A 53 20.55 15.09 -23.27
N THR A 54 21.01 15.93 -22.35
CA THR A 54 22.28 15.70 -21.67
C THR A 54 22.09 14.74 -20.49
N ARG A 55 23.14 14.02 -20.09
CA ARG A 55 23.08 13.10 -18.93
C ARG A 55 22.59 13.81 -17.66
N ALA A 56 23.08 15.03 -17.41
CA ALA A 56 22.65 15.84 -16.27
C ALA A 56 21.15 16.21 -16.33
N GLU A 57 20.59 16.45 -17.52
CA GLU A 57 19.15 16.71 -17.66
C GLU A 57 18.31 15.44 -17.46
N GLU A 58 18.82 14.28 -17.87
CA GLU A 58 18.16 13.00 -17.63
C GLU A 58 18.13 12.63 -16.15
N GLU A 59 19.21 12.90 -15.42
CA GLU A 59 19.30 12.68 -13.96
C GLU A 59 18.29 13.52 -13.17
N LEU A 60 17.80 14.63 -13.74
CA LEU A 60 16.78 15.46 -13.11
C LEU A 60 15.34 14.96 -13.35
N LEU A 61 15.11 14.06 -14.31
CA LEU A 61 13.76 13.55 -14.61
C LEU A 61 13.19 12.79 -13.41
N GLY A 62 11.98 13.16 -12.97
CA GLY A 62 11.33 12.53 -11.82
C GLY A 62 11.80 13.01 -10.45
N THR A 63 12.79 13.92 -10.36
CA THR A 63 13.23 14.52 -9.09
C THR A 63 12.32 15.64 -8.60
N MET A 64 11.53 16.22 -9.50
CA MET A 64 10.62 17.34 -9.24
C MET A 64 9.49 17.34 -10.27
N PRO A 65 8.41 18.12 -10.05
CA PRO A 65 7.32 18.21 -11.02
C PRO A 65 7.81 18.66 -12.40
N ASP A 66 7.31 18.03 -13.46
CA ASP A 66 7.70 18.28 -14.86
C ASP A 66 7.63 19.78 -15.23
N ARG A 67 6.64 20.52 -14.69
CA ARG A 67 6.52 21.97 -14.89
C ARG A 67 7.69 22.77 -14.30
N ARG A 68 8.21 22.36 -13.14
CA ARG A 68 9.35 23.02 -12.49
C ARG A 68 10.65 22.65 -13.21
N LEU A 69 10.78 21.36 -13.58
CA LEU A 69 11.93 20.89 -14.34
C LEU A 69 12.03 21.58 -15.69
N ALA A 70 10.92 21.66 -16.44
CA ALA A 70 10.82 22.35 -17.73
C ALA A 70 11.35 23.79 -17.67
N ARG A 71 10.96 24.56 -16.63
CA ARG A 71 11.50 25.92 -16.41
C ARG A 71 13.00 25.90 -16.10
N LYS A 72 13.47 24.93 -15.31
CA LYS A 72 14.88 24.83 -14.89
C LYS A 72 15.83 24.51 -16.05
N ILE A 73 15.42 23.62 -16.97
CA ILE A 73 16.24 23.20 -18.11
C ILE A 73 15.86 23.88 -19.43
N ASN A 74 14.99 24.90 -19.35
CA ASN A 74 14.45 25.67 -20.47
C ASN A 74 13.92 24.79 -21.62
N ARG A 75 13.05 23.82 -21.28
CA ARG A 75 12.35 22.95 -22.24
C ARG A 75 10.84 23.08 -22.06
N SER A 76 10.07 22.61 -23.05
CA SER A 76 8.62 22.48 -22.89
C SER A 76 8.28 21.38 -21.87
N VAL A 77 7.17 21.56 -21.15
CA VAL A 77 6.64 20.54 -20.23
C VAL A 77 6.36 19.23 -20.95
N GLU A 78 5.87 19.31 -22.18
CA GLU A 78 5.61 18.15 -23.05
C GLU A 78 6.90 17.38 -23.39
N SER A 79 8.01 18.08 -23.66
CA SER A 79 9.31 17.44 -23.92
C SER A 79 9.80 16.68 -22.70
N VAL A 80 9.67 17.28 -21.52
CA VAL A 80 10.03 16.65 -20.23
C VAL A 80 9.14 15.43 -19.96
N ALA A 81 7.82 15.56 -20.10
CA ALA A 81 6.86 14.48 -19.86
C ALA A 81 7.07 13.31 -20.84
N ALA A 82 7.32 13.60 -22.12
CA ALA A 82 7.62 12.60 -23.13
C ALA A 82 8.94 11.87 -22.83
N ARG A 83 9.99 12.59 -22.42
CA ARG A 83 11.27 11.94 -22.07
C ARG A 83 11.15 11.12 -20.80
N ARG A 84 10.46 11.62 -19.78
CA ARG A 84 10.14 10.92 -18.53
C ARG A 84 9.41 9.60 -18.83
N ALA A 85 8.36 9.65 -19.64
CA ALA A 85 7.59 8.48 -20.04
C ALA A 85 8.43 7.48 -20.86
N ALA A 86 9.27 7.95 -21.78
CA ALA A 86 10.17 7.10 -22.56
C ALA A 86 11.21 6.36 -21.69
N LYS A 87 11.58 6.93 -20.53
CA LYS A 87 12.46 6.30 -19.54
C LYS A 87 11.70 5.47 -18.49
N GLY A 88 10.37 5.37 -18.59
CA GLY A 88 9.53 4.66 -17.63
C GLY A 88 9.47 5.30 -16.25
N ILE A 89 9.87 6.57 -16.11
CA ILE A 89 9.89 7.27 -14.82
C ILE A 89 8.46 7.73 -14.49
N PRO A 90 7.89 7.42 -13.31
CA PRO A 90 6.55 7.88 -12.92
C PRO A 90 6.46 9.42 -12.77
N ILE A 91 5.24 9.96 -12.80
CA ILE A 91 5.01 11.39 -12.52
C ILE A 91 5.38 11.67 -11.06
N PHE A 92 6.14 12.73 -10.82
CA PHE A 92 6.48 13.17 -9.47
C PHE A 92 5.22 13.68 -8.74
N ASP A 93 4.77 12.92 -7.75
CA ASP A 93 3.73 13.29 -6.80
C ASP A 93 4.37 13.48 -5.41
N PRO A 94 4.39 14.70 -4.84
CA PRO A 94 5.01 14.96 -3.53
C PRO A 94 4.29 14.29 -2.36
N LYS A 95 3.03 13.85 -2.53
CA LYS A 95 2.26 13.15 -1.48
C LYS A 95 2.51 11.65 -1.45
N LYS A 96 3.13 11.09 -2.50
CA LYS A 96 3.42 9.66 -2.61
C LYS A 96 4.93 9.47 -2.60
N HIS A 97 5.39 8.54 -1.78
CA HIS A 97 6.78 8.13 -1.82
C HIS A 97 7.03 7.29 -3.07
N HIS A 98 7.98 7.73 -3.88
CA HIS A 98 8.41 7.03 -5.09
C HIS A 98 9.55 6.10 -4.75
N TRP A 99 9.25 4.80 -4.67
CA TRP A 99 10.24 3.77 -4.37
C TRP A 99 11.35 3.73 -5.43
N THR A 100 12.57 3.97 -4.99
CA THR A 100 13.78 3.84 -5.79
C THR A 100 14.44 2.48 -5.60
N PRO A 101 15.33 2.05 -6.51
CA PRO A 101 16.16 0.86 -6.30
C PRO A 101 17.00 0.94 -5.02
N GLU A 102 17.41 2.15 -4.62
CA GLU A 102 18.13 2.41 -3.37
C GLU A 102 17.24 2.15 -2.14
N ASP A 103 15.97 2.57 -2.19
CA ASP A 103 14.99 2.30 -1.13
C ASP A 103 14.69 0.80 -1.02
N ASP A 104 14.56 0.12 -2.15
CA ASP A 104 14.29 -1.33 -2.20
C ASP A 104 15.46 -2.13 -1.59
N LYS A 105 16.70 -1.64 -1.67
CA LYS A 105 17.86 -2.27 -1.00
C LYS A 105 17.74 -2.22 0.52
N LEU A 106 17.08 -1.21 1.10
CA LEU A 106 16.91 -1.10 2.56
C LEU A 106 15.94 -2.15 3.12
N LEU A 107 15.02 -2.65 2.27
CA LEU A 107 14.02 -3.64 2.65
C LEU A 107 14.70 -4.96 3.00
N GLY A 108 14.39 -5.50 4.20
CA GLY A 108 14.96 -6.77 4.65
C GLY A 108 16.40 -6.67 5.21
N GLN A 109 17.08 -5.53 5.07
CA GLN A 109 18.36 -5.23 5.74
C GLN A 109 18.18 -4.52 7.10
N ARG A 110 17.02 -3.92 7.33
CA ARG A 110 16.67 -3.22 8.58
C ARG A 110 15.21 -3.48 8.93
N PRO A 111 14.81 -3.36 10.22
CA PRO A 111 13.41 -3.49 10.61
C PRO A 111 12.54 -2.52 9.81
N ASP A 112 11.35 -2.97 9.37
CA ASP A 112 10.45 -2.17 8.54
C ASP A 112 10.13 -0.80 9.19
N GLU A 113 10.14 -0.71 10.52
CA GLU A 113 9.98 0.53 11.30
C GLU A 113 11.11 1.55 11.05
N GLN A 114 12.36 1.08 11.01
CA GLN A 114 13.52 1.94 10.77
C GLN A 114 13.58 2.41 9.33
N VAL A 115 13.25 1.52 8.39
CA VAL A 115 13.15 1.89 6.97
C VAL A 115 12.06 2.95 6.77
N ALA A 116 10.92 2.80 7.46
CA ALA A 116 9.83 3.78 7.41
C ALA A 116 10.28 5.17 7.89
N MET A 117 11.02 5.24 9.00
CA MET A 117 11.57 6.50 9.51
C MET A 117 12.59 7.13 8.55
N LEU A 118 13.48 6.32 7.96
CA LEU A 118 14.50 6.80 7.02
C LEU A 118 13.88 7.37 5.74
N LEU A 119 12.82 6.74 5.24
CA LEU A 119 12.16 7.11 3.99
C LEU A 119 11.00 8.10 4.17
N GLY A 120 10.67 8.44 5.41
CA GLY A 120 9.53 9.31 5.73
C GLY A 120 8.19 8.73 5.30
N VAL A 121 8.04 7.40 5.32
CA VAL A 121 6.83 6.69 4.92
C VAL A 121 6.18 5.96 6.08
N SER A 122 4.95 5.49 5.89
CA SER A 122 4.32 4.61 6.87
C SER A 122 4.98 3.23 6.88
N LYS A 123 5.08 2.63 8.08
CA LYS A 123 5.50 1.23 8.26
C LYS A 123 4.74 0.26 7.35
N TYR A 124 3.44 0.48 7.16
CA TYR A 124 2.62 -0.35 6.30
C TYR A 124 3.01 -0.23 4.82
N ALA A 125 3.41 0.95 4.34
CA ALA A 125 3.90 1.12 2.97
C ALA A 125 5.18 0.28 2.74
N VAL A 126 6.10 0.27 3.71
CA VAL A 126 7.31 -0.57 3.69
C VAL A 126 6.96 -2.05 3.67
N ILE A 127 6.08 -2.51 4.56
CA ILE A 127 5.61 -3.90 4.60
C ILE A 127 5.01 -4.30 3.25
N HIS A 128 4.14 -3.46 2.68
CA HIS A 128 3.44 -3.75 1.44
C HIS A 128 4.41 -3.83 0.25
N ARG A 129 5.38 -2.91 0.17
CA ARG A 129 6.44 -2.92 -0.84
C ARG A 129 7.31 -4.17 -0.70
N ARG A 130 7.76 -4.46 0.52
CA ARG A 130 8.59 -5.63 0.84
C ARG A 130 7.90 -6.94 0.45
N CYS A 131 6.63 -7.10 0.81
CA CYS A 131 5.83 -8.27 0.44
C CYS A 131 5.62 -8.38 -1.07
N ARG A 132 5.41 -7.26 -1.78
CA ARG A 132 5.28 -7.24 -3.25
C ARG A 132 6.55 -7.71 -3.95
N LEU A 133 7.71 -7.41 -3.38
CA LEU A 133 9.02 -7.85 -3.88
C LEU A 133 9.43 -9.23 -3.36
N GLY A 134 8.59 -9.90 -2.56
CA GLY A 134 8.90 -11.21 -1.98
C GLY A 134 10.03 -11.19 -0.94
N ILE A 135 10.40 -10.02 -0.44
CA ILE A 135 11.53 -9.86 0.49
C ILE A 135 11.08 -10.25 1.91
N ARG A 136 11.90 -11.03 2.61
CA ARG A 136 11.64 -11.39 4.02
C ARG A 136 11.90 -10.20 4.93
N ALA A 137 11.12 -10.07 6.00
CA ALA A 137 11.34 -9.03 7.00
C ALA A 137 12.73 -9.18 7.65
N PHE A 138 13.40 -8.05 7.88
CA PHE A 138 14.71 -8.05 8.52
C PHE A 138 14.66 -8.62 9.93
N GLY A 139 15.64 -9.46 10.25
CA GLY A 139 15.71 -10.12 11.55
C GLY A 139 14.41 -10.86 11.85
N GLY A 140 13.68 -11.26 10.79
CA GLY A 140 12.39 -11.89 10.89
C GLY A 140 12.54 -13.03 11.85
N ARG A 141 12.10 -12.78 13.09
CA ARG A 141 11.59 -13.82 13.96
C ARG A 141 10.63 -14.52 13.04
N THR A 142 11.02 -15.71 12.55
CA THR A 142 10.02 -16.70 12.20
C THR A 142 9.04 -16.61 13.35
N TYR A 143 7.75 -16.42 13.07
CA TYR A 143 6.71 -16.73 14.02
C TYR A 143 7.20 -17.90 14.87
N GLU A 144 7.65 -17.65 16.10
CA GLU A 144 8.68 -18.44 16.80
C GLU A 144 8.46 -19.90 16.54
N ARG A 145 9.18 -20.50 15.57
CA ARG A 145 8.97 -21.88 15.10
C ARG A 145 7.60 -22.44 15.54
N GLN A 146 6.45 -21.86 15.10
CA GLN A 146 5.17 -22.06 15.83
C GLN A 146 5.08 -23.50 16.28
N ARG A 147 5.24 -23.73 17.60
CA ARG A 147 5.50 -25.08 18.11
C ARG A 147 4.49 -25.99 17.46
N PRO A 148 4.89 -27.00 16.67
CA PRO A 148 3.95 -27.79 15.91
C PRO A 148 2.91 -28.37 16.87
N TRP A 149 1.66 -28.37 16.45
CA TRP A 149 0.58 -28.98 17.23
C TRP A 149 0.82 -30.48 17.24
N THR A 150 0.87 -31.07 18.43
CA THR A 150 0.91 -32.52 18.55
C THR A 150 -0.50 -33.08 18.51
N PRO A 151 -0.71 -34.33 18.07
CA PRO A 151 -2.03 -34.96 18.09
C PRO A 151 -2.73 -34.92 19.46
N GLN A 152 -1.94 -35.01 20.55
CA GLN A 152 -2.45 -34.89 21.92
C GLN A 152 -2.98 -33.49 22.23
N GLU A 153 -2.32 -32.44 21.72
CA GLU A 153 -2.78 -31.05 21.90
C GLU A 153 -4.03 -30.75 21.08
N GLU A 154 -4.14 -31.32 19.89
CA GLU A 154 -5.33 -31.18 19.04
C GLU A 154 -6.54 -31.90 19.63
N ALA A 155 -6.34 -33.07 20.25
CA ALA A 155 -7.41 -33.80 20.93
C ALA A 155 -8.03 -33.02 22.10
N LEU A 156 -7.30 -32.05 22.67
CA LEU A 156 -7.80 -31.18 23.74
C LEU A 156 -8.64 -30.01 23.21
N LEU A 157 -8.53 -29.65 21.93
CA LEU A 157 -9.30 -28.55 21.35
C LEU A 157 -10.80 -28.85 21.41
N GLY A 158 -11.57 -27.92 21.97
CA GLY A 158 -13.02 -28.09 22.14
C GLY A 158 -13.44 -28.88 23.39
N THR A 159 -12.50 -29.35 24.22
CA THR A 159 -12.80 -30.02 25.52
C THR A 159 -12.86 -29.06 26.70
N ALA A 160 -12.23 -27.90 26.57
CA ALA A 160 -12.18 -26.83 27.56
C ALA A 160 -12.16 -25.48 26.85
N THR A 161 -12.28 -24.39 27.59
CA THR A 161 -12.29 -23.05 26.97
C THR A 161 -10.95 -22.74 26.30
N ASP A 162 -10.98 -21.92 25.23
CA ASP A 162 -9.76 -21.49 24.52
C ASP A 162 -8.76 -20.78 25.48
N VAL A 163 -9.25 -20.20 26.58
CA VAL A 163 -8.43 -19.55 27.63
C VAL A 163 -7.71 -20.58 28.51
N GLU A 164 -8.44 -21.57 29.01
CA GLU A 164 -7.85 -22.64 29.84
C GLU A 164 -6.84 -23.46 29.04
N LEU A 165 -7.17 -23.78 27.78
CA LEU A 165 -6.25 -24.49 26.88
C LEU A 165 -5.01 -23.66 26.56
N ALA A 166 -5.13 -22.34 26.42
CA ALA A 166 -3.97 -21.46 26.21
C ALA A 166 -2.99 -21.54 27.40
N VAL A 167 -3.51 -21.45 28.63
CA VAL A 167 -2.70 -21.58 29.85
C VAL A 167 -2.09 -22.99 29.95
N ARG A 168 -2.89 -24.03 29.75
CA ARG A 168 -2.45 -25.43 29.87
C ARG A 168 -1.40 -25.84 28.84
N LEU A 169 -1.50 -25.31 27.62
CA LEU A 169 -0.61 -25.65 26.51
C LEU A 169 0.59 -24.70 26.37
N GLY A 170 0.65 -23.65 27.20
CA GLY A 170 1.66 -22.59 27.05
C GLY A 170 1.57 -21.87 25.70
N ARG A 171 0.34 -21.74 25.16
CA ARG A 171 0.07 -21.11 23.85
C ARG A 171 -0.74 -19.84 24.05
N THR A 172 -0.78 -18.97 23.03
CA THR A 172 -1.67 -17.81 23.07
C THR A 172 -3.12 -18.23 22.79
N VAL A 173 -4.09 -17.56 23.39
CA VAL A 173 -5.53 -17.77 23.14
C VAL A 173 -5.86 -17.67 21.64
N ALA A 174 -5.21 -16.74 20.94
CA ALA A 174 -5.36 -16.59 19.49
C ALA A 174 -4.87 -17.83 18.72
N ASN A 175 -3.77 -18.47 19.15
CA ASN A 175 -3.24 -19.67 18.50
C ASN A 175 -4.20 -20.86 18.65
N VAL A 176 -4.71 -21.07 19.87
CA VAL A 176 -5.70 -22.12 20.19
C VAL A 176 -6.99 -21.90 19.39
N ARG A 177 -7.55 -20.68 19.43
CA ARG A 177 -8.76 -20.32 18.68
C ARG A 177 -8.59 -20.55 17.18
N HIS A 178 -7.46 -20.11 16.62
CA HIS A 178 -7.17 -20.27 15.19
C HIS A 178 -7.06 -21.76 14.82
N ARG A 179 -6.32 -22.57 15.61
CA ARG A 179 -6.19 -24.00 15.33
C ARG A 179 -7.53 -24.72 15.42
N ARG A 180 -8.32 -24.44 16.47
CA ARG A 180 -9.67 -24.95 16.66
C ARG A 180 -10.56 -24.65 15.44
N GLN A 181 -10.56 -23.40 14.96
CA GLN A 181 -11.32 -22.99 13.78
C GLN A 181 -10.85 -23.67 12.49
N ARG A 182 -9.54 -23.85 12.31
CA ARG A 182 -8.98 -24.56 11.15
C ARG A 182 -9.36 -26.04 11.10
N LEU A 183 -9.53 -26.67 12.26
CA LEU A 183 -10.00 -28.05 12.38
C LEU A 183 -11.53 -28.16 12.39
N GLY A 184 -12.26 -27.05 12.26
CA GLY A 184 -13.72 -27.03 12.28
C GLY A 184 -14.34 -27.36 13.65
N ILE A 185 -13.53 -27.37 14.72
CA ILE A 185 -14.00 -27.74 16.06
C ILE A 185 -14.81 -26.57 16.65
N PRO A 186 -16.04 -26.78 17.13
CA PRO A 186 -16.81 -25.73 17.80
C PRO A 186 -16.11 -25.23 19.07
N ALA A 187 -16.36 -23.97 19.46
CA ALA A 187 -15.87 -23.47 20.73
C ALA A 187 -16.48 -24.31 21.87
N TYR A 188 -15.71 -24.60 22.91
CA TYR A 188 -16.24 -25.26 24.08
C TYR A 188 -17.38 -24.42 24.66
N GLY A 189 -18.58 -25.01 24.63
CA GLY A 189 -19.80 -24.40 25.10
C GLY A 189 -20.38 -25.22 26.24
N HIS A 190 -21.15 -24.57 27.11
CA HIS A 190 -21.89 -25.29 28.14
C HIS A 190 -22.90 -26.24 27.49
N HIS A 191 -22.73 -27.55 27.76
CA HIS A 191 -23.69 -28.57 27.38
C HIS A 191 -24.90 -28.48 28.29
N TRP A 192 -26.02 -27.98 27.75
CA TRP A 192 -27.28 -27.83 28.48
C TRP A 192 -27.98 -29.18 28.63
N THR A 193 -28.27 -29.57 29.86
CA THR A 193 -29.10 -30.74 30.17
C THR A 193 -30.57 -30.32 30.42
N PRO A 194 -31.55 -31.24 30.25
CA PRO A 194 -32.94 -30.93 30.55
C PRO A 194 -33.19 -30.44 31.99
N LYS A 195 -32.39 -30.91 32.94
CA LYS A 195 -32.44 -30.47 34.35
C LYS A 195 -32.01 -29.02 34.51
N GLU A 196 -31.06 -28.56 33.72
CA GLU A 196 -30.55 -27.19 33.73
C GLU A 196 -31.48 -26.23 33.00
N ASP A 197 -32.06 -26.68 31.89
CA ASP A 197 -33.10 -25.92 31.18
C ASP A 197 -34.30 -25.63 32.10
N ALA A 198 -34.65 -26.57 32.99
CA ALA A 198 -35.71 -26.40 33.98
C ALA A 198 -35.43 -25.33 35.06
N LEU A 199 -34.19 -24.82 35.15
CA LEU A 199 -33.81 -23.71 36.05
C LEU A 199 -34.01 -22.33 35.40
N LEU A 200 -34.07 -22.27 34.07
CA LEU A 200 -34.23 -21.03 33.31
C LEU A 200 -35.62 -20.43 33.57
N GLY A 201 -35.67 -19.12 33.82
CA GLY A 201 -36.93 -18.42 34.12
C GLY A 201 -37.47 -18.58 35.55
N LYS A 202 -36.92 -19.51 36.36
CA LYS A 202 -37.32 -19.70 37.78
C LYS A 202 -36.53 -18.84 38.77
N MET A 203 -35.37 -18.35 38.36
CA MET A 203 -34.51 -17.47 39.16
C MET A 203 -33.72 -16.55 38.22
N PRO A 204 -33.10 -15.46 38.73
CA PRO A 204 -32.32 -14.55 37.89
C PRO A 204 -31.20 -15.28 37.14
N ASP A 205 -30.97 -14.92 35.87
CA ASP A 205 -29.96 -15.53 35.00
C ASP A 205 -28.55 -15.51 35.63
N ALA A 206 -28.25 -14.51 36.48
CA ALA A 206 -27.00 -14.44 37.25
C ALA A 206 -26.86 -15.56 38.29
N LYS A 207 -27.95 -15.95 38.97
CA LYS A 207 -27.94 -17.06 39.92
C LYS A 207 -27.80 -18.41 39.20
N VAL A 208 -28.49 -18.57 38.06
CA VAL A 208 -28.36 -19.76 37.21
C VAL A 208 -26.93 -19.89 36.69
N ALA A 209 -26.36 -18.80 36.15
CA ALA A 209 -24.99 -18.76 35.64
C ALA A 209 -23.96 -19.20 36.67
N ARG A 210 -24.08 -18.68 37.91
CA ARG A 210 -23.21 -19.06 39.02
C ARG A 210 -23.38 -20.52 39.41
N ARG A 211 -24.61 -21.04 39.43
CA ARG A 211 -24.91 -22.43 39.80
C ARG A 211 -24.40 -23.45 38.77
N LEU A 212 -24.38 -23.06 37.49
CA LEU A 212 -24.00 -23.91 36.38
C LEU A 212 -22.56 -23.68 35.87
N GLY A 213 -21.81 -22.77 36.50
CA GLY A 213 -20.45 -22.45 36.10
C GLY A 213 -20.33 -21.88 34.69
N CYS A 214 -21.37 -21.17 34.22
CA CYS A 214 -21.41 -20.62 32.87
C CYS A 214 -21.60 -19.10 32.87
N THR A 215 -21.53 -18.48 31.69
CA THR A 215 -21.70 -17.02 31.57
C THR A 215 -23.18 -16.64 31.59
N VAL A 216 -23.52 -15.49 32.18
CA VAL A 216 -24.90 -14.95 32.15
C VAL A 216 -25.42 -14.81 30.71
N LYS A 217 -24.55 -14.45 29.76
CA LYS A 217 -24.88 -14.40 28.32
C LYS A 217 -25.23 -15.77 27.75
N ALA A 218 -24.61 -16.85 28.20
CA ALA A 218 -24.95 -18.21 27.77
C ALA A 218 -26.35 -18.61 28.27
N VAL A 219 -26.67 -18.29 29.53
CA VAL A 219 -27.99 -18.51 30.14
C VAL A 219 -29.07 -17.73 29.39
N ALA A 220 -28.88 -16.42 29.20
CA ALA A 220 -29.83 -15.56 28.49
C ALA A 220 -30.09 -16.05 27.06
N ARG A 221 -29.02 -16.42 26.33
CA ARG A 221 -29.14 -16.96 24.96
C ARG A 221 -29.86 -18.31 24.92
N ARG A 222 -29.66 -19.19 25.92
CA ARG A 222 -30.38 -20.47 26.01
C ARG A 222 -31.85 -20.23 26.31
N ARG A 223 -32.14 -19.35 27.28
CA ARG A 223 -33.48 -18.92 27.68
C ARG A 223 -34.27 -18.37 26.47
N GLU A 224 -33.66 -17.46 25.71
CA GLU A 224 -34.25 -16.89 24.48
C GLU A 224 -34.49 -17.95 23.40
N ARG A 225 -33.55 -18.88 23.21
CA ARG A 225 -33.70 -20.00 22.25
C ARG A 225 -34.85 -20.94 22.62
N LEU A 226 -35.14 -21.11 23.91
CA LEU A 226 -36.25 -21.92 24.42
C LEU A 226 -37.56 -21.12 24.60
N GLY A 227 -37.59 -19.83 24.24
CA GLY A 227 -38.77 -18.98 24.37
C GLY A 227 -39.17 -18.68 25.83
N ILE A 228 -38.27 -18.85 26.79
CA ILE A 228 -38.56 -18.64 28.22
C ILE A 228 -38.39 -17.15 28.55
N PRO A 229 -39.37 -16.47 29.19
CA PRO A 229 -39.19 -15.08 29.61
C PRO A 229 -38.18 -14.94 30.75
N ALA A 230 -37.52 -13.78 30.85
CA ALA A 230 -36.60 -13.49 31.94
C ALA A 230 -37.33 -13.51 33.30
N PHE A 231 -36.68 -14.02 34.34
CA PHE A 231 -37.24 -14.02 35.69
C PHE A 231 -37.51 -12.58 36.16
N ARG A 232 -38.78 -12.27 36.42
CA ARG A 232 -39.18 -11.04 37.12
C ARG A 232 -39.40 -11.39 38.60
N PRO A 233 -38.64 -10.81 39.54
CA PRO A 233 -39.02 -10.88 40.94
C PRO A 233 -40.38 -10.19 41.12
N ALA A 234 -41.28 -10.80 41.90
CA ALA A 234 -42.49 -10.12 42.33
C ALA A 234 -42.08 -8.82 43.06
N GLU A 235 -42.58 -7.68 42.59
CA GLU A 235 -42.32 -6.39 43.21
C GLU A 235 -42.87 -6.41 44.65
N GLY A 236 -41.98 -6.68 45.61
CA GLY A 236 -42.23 -6.36 47.00
C GLY A 236 -42.16 -4.83 47.13
N LYS A 237 -43.30 -4.21 47.44
CA LYS A 237 -43.39 -2.82 47.91
C LYS A 237 -42.21 -2.50 48.82
N SER A 238 -41.39 -1.51 48.44
CA SER A 238 -40.39 -0.94 49.33
C SER A 238 -41.11 -0.06 50.36
N PRO A 239 -41.07 -0.34 51.68
CA PRO A 239 -41.45 0.63 52.68
C PRO A 239 -40.21 1.46 53.04
N GLY A 240 -40.34 2.78 52.93
CA GLY A 240 -39.47 3.72 53.65
C GLY A 240 -38.37 4.37 52.82
N SER A 241 -38.69 5.51 52.22
CA SER A 241 -37.79 6.67 52.30
C SER A 241 -38.26 7.52 53.49
N PRO A 242 -37.40 7.83 54.47
CA PRO A 242 -37.72 8.82 55.48
C PRO A 242 -37.55 10.25 54.94
N PRO A 243 -38.20 11.24 55.57
CA PRO A 243 -38.39 12.60 55.06
C PRO A 243 -37.11 13.46 55.04
#